data_AF-A0A6A6YJ38-F1
#
_entry.id   AF-A0A6A6YJ38-F1
#
_cell.length_a   1.000
_cell.length_b   1.000
_cell.length_c   1.000
_cell.angle_alpha   90.00
_cell.angle_beta   90.00
_cell.angle_gamma   90.00
#
_symmetry.space_group_name_H-M   'P 1'
#
loop_
_entity.id
_entity.type
_entity.pdbx_description
1 polymer ?
#
loop_
_entity_poly.entity_id
_entity_poly.type
_entity_poly.pdbx_seq_one_letter_code
_entity_poly.pdbx_strand_id
1 'polypeptide(L)'
;MGYSEVHCRLCDVVFNISRLRKPDDPPSHAWMNTGDGNTRFVPAENRWDSSCTSEDGCYGVWRGKEPPDRRQGEGEWRAIAVDEDENDSNYVYESSDGEEEYEFESDDDLGDGEIEDLEGTEYDVEMTDADSEPEWARFLKSDSGLAYKPHNPHHHPDLMETEQPAGGKRIGDIIKIEKELADREVEGCEHIAGPTCTCDRGYNGHRITAEEMRGCTTFQCFVRKLERWSPDEHDQDFEATSTHFLSGLCDHMPSTDSGGDPEVIPARHGVEEVCASDTIWGLGHESMPFHTACLDIFLRMSKLEFGEFDVNGLCAWYYAEPEYHWSPKTERDKDIEACQNQWWIHADGTEYLAANPVFVPRLSQILRSAVSEDPNFDTQAGAFKGLGSPSAEGQDDRFTTLPLELRLEVLGYLDPKDIANLRLSSRTFYQLPIYLWRTFIQRDMPWLWETWSDQKPYLWSMVTVEALKMEKAEEKVFVEEFNLYRRVIREEMPELLDMWLGAERSIMDRRVDKLITQCESEALKELVWTVPPEKINWYQLYSDIARNWSSLKGLKNRSRIWQYERYIIDWIGKHREEKRLQNSKMFAS
;
A
#
# COMPACT_ATOMS: atom_id res chain seq x y z
N MET A 1 -2.36 24.77 21.15
CA MET A 1 -1.16 24.51 20.33
C MET A 1 -1.70 24.08 18.98
N GLY A 2 -1.27 24.74 17.90
CA GLY A 2 -1.81 24.45 16.57
C GLY A 2 -1.21 23.14 16.08
N TYR A 3 -2.01 22.32 15.41
CA TYR A 3 -1.56 21.22 14.57
C TYR A 3 -0.94 21.77 13.27
N SER A 4 0.26 21.32 12.87
CA SER A 4 0.70 21.38 11.48
C SER A 4 1.09 20.02 10.91
N GLU A 5 0.75 19.83 9.63
CA GLU A 5 0.95 18.61 8.86
C GLU A 5 2.11 18.79 7.87
N VAL A 6 2.88 17.72 7.66
CA VAL A 6 3.95 17.71 6.66
C VAL A 6 3.39 17.23 5.33
N HIS A 7 3.63 18.00 4.27
CA HIS A 7 3.21 17.64 2.91
C HIS A 7 4.29 16.84 2.15
N CYS A 8 3.85 15.91 1.32
CA CYS A 8 4.71 15.28 0.33
C CYS A 8 5.19 16.31 -0.70
N ARG A 9 6.51 16.46 -0.86
CA ARG A 9 7.08 17.45 -1.80
C ARG A 9 6.84 17.13 -3.27
N LEU A 10 6.47 15.89 -3.59
CA LEU A 10 6.19 15.43 -4.94
C LEU A 10 4.71 15.45 -5.32
N CYS A 11 3.78 15.61 -4.37
CA CYS A 11 2.34 15.62 -4.70
C CYS A 11 1.49 16.60 -3.91
N ASP A 12 2.07 17.32 -2.95
CA ASP A 12 1.42 18.36 -2.14
C ASP A 12 0.26 17.88 -1.24
N VAL A 13 0.08 16.57 -1.13
CA VAL A 13 -0.87 15.91 -0.20
C VAL A 13 -0.11 15.54 1.06
N VAL A 14 -0.77 15.65 2.21
CA VAL A 14 -0.18 15.28 3.51
C VAL A 14 -0.12 13.77 3.69
N PHE A 15 0.72 13.33 4.63
CA PHE A 15 0.81 11.91 5.02
C PHE A 15 -0.25 11.50 6.05
N ASN A 16 -0.94 12.46 6.66
CA ASN A 16 -1.89 12.23 7.76
C ASN A 16 -3.32 11.97 7.28
N ILE A 17 -3.42 11.15 6.23
CA ILE A 17 -4.71 10.77 5.67
C ILE A 17 -5.35 9.68 6.53
N SER A 18 -6.63 9.86 6.81
CA SER A 18 -7.46 8.95 7.59
C SER A 18 -8.53 8.28 6.72
N ARG A 19 -8.99 7.11 7.13
CA ARG A 19 -10.06 6.37 6.45
C ARG A 19 -11.08 5.87 7.44
N LEU A 20 -12.35 6.13 7.14
CA LEU A 20 -13.51 5.53 7.80
C LEU A 20 -13.84 4.22 7.08
N ARG A 21 -13.96 3.12 7.82
CA ARG A 21 -14.33 1.84 7.20
C ARG A 21 -15.85 1.72 7.04
N LYS A 22 -16.26 0.90 6.07
CA LYS A 22 -17.66 0.44 5.95
C LYS A 22 -17.91 -0.75 6.90
N PRO A 23 -19.17 -1.14 7.13
CA PRO A 23 -19.52 -2.26 8.03
C PRO A 23 -18.73 -3.55 7.80
N ASP A 24 -18.64 -3.98 6.54
CA ASP A 24 -18.06 -5.27 6.13
C ASP A 24 -16.53 -5.24 6.07
N ASP A 25 -15.91 -4.06 6.21
CA ASP A 25 -14.46 -3.95 6.20
C ASP A 25 -13.88 -4.43 7.54
N PRO A 26 -12.74 -5.14 7.53
CA PRO A 26 -12.05 -5.53 8.75
C PRO A 26 -11.57 -4.29 9.53
N PRO A 27 -11.32 -4.46 10.84
CA PRO A 27 -10.74 -3.41 11.68
C PRO A 27 -9.52 -2.67 11.12
N SER A 28 -8.61 -3.40 10.48
CA SER A 28 -7.37 -2.85 9.93
C SER A 28 -7.60 -1.89 8.75
N HIS A 29 -8.82 -1.82 8.21
CA HIS A 29 -9.19 -0.90 7.13
C HIS A 29 -9.67 0.46 7.64
N ALA A 30 -9.72 0.68 8.95
CA ALA A 30 -9.88 2.00 9.54
C ALA A 30 -8.54 2.48 10.10
N TRP A 31 -8.24 3.76 9.90
CA TRP A 31 -7.10 4.41 10.53
C TRP A 31 -7.37 5.90 10.66
N MET A 32 -6.83 6.50 11.71
CA MET A 32 -6.79 7.94 11.89
C MET A 32 -5.35 8.34 12.16
N ASN A 33 -4.93 9.47 11.63
CA ASN A 33 -3.62 10.02 11.97
C ASN A 33 -3.77 11.42 12.57
N THR A 34 -4.09 11.46 13.87
CA THR A 34 -4.07 12.68 14.69
C THR A 34 -2.73 12.86 15.37
N GLY A 35 -1.62 12.35 14.81
CA GLY A 35 -0.23 12.52 15.28
C GLY A 35 0.07 12.20 16.76
N ASP A 36 -0.91 11.73 17.52
CA ASP A 36 -0.83 11.36 18.94
C ASP A 36 -0.39 9.91 19.16
N GLY A 37 -0.25 9.15 18.06
CA GLY A 37 0.18 7.74 18.04
C GLY A 37 -0.78 6.75 18.73
N ASN A 38 -1.88 7.22 19.32
CA ASN A 38 -2.73 6.43 20.21
C ASN A 38 -4.04 6.01 19.56
N THR A 39 -4.57 6.79 18.60
CA THR A 39 -5.90 6.53 18.05
C THR A 39 -5.80 5.84 16.68
N ARG A 40 -6.09 4.53 16.63
CA ARG A 40 -6.01 3.70 15.39
C ARG A 40 -7.25 3.77 14.51
N PHE A 41 -8.20 4.65 14.80
CA PHE A 41 -9.45 4.80 14.07
C PHE A 41 -10.06 6.18 14.36
N VAL A 42 -11.01 6.63 13.54
CA VAL A 42 -11.71 7.90 13.79
C VAL A 42 -12.76 7.67 14.89
N PRO A 43 -12.70 8.40 16.03
CA PRO A 43 -13.64 8.20 17.12
C PRO A 43 -15.03 8.74 16.78
N ALA A 44 -16.06 8.12 17.38
CA ALA A 44 -17.44 8.56 17.29
C ALA A 44 -17.69 9.65 18.36
N GLU A 45 -17.45 10.92 18.01
CA GLU A 45 -17.52 12.05 18.95
C GLU A 45 -18.93 12.45 19.44
N ASN A 46 -18.94 13.25 20.52
CA ASN A 46 -20.05 13.48 21.47
C ASN A 46 -21.28 14.25 20.93
N ARG A 47 -21.22 14.62 19.66
CA ARG A 47 -22.32 14.68 18.72
C ARG A 47 -21.72 14.05 17.49
N TRP A 48 -22.45 13.17 16.80
CA TRP A 48 -22.13 12.78 15.42
C TRP A 48 -21.40 13.94 14.77
N ASP A 49 -20.11 13.71 14.50
CA ASP A 49 -19.14 14.71 14.06
C ASP A 49 -19.87 15.75 13.22
N SER A 50 -19.87 17.04 13.57
CA SER A 50 -20.97 18.00 13.30
C SER A 50 -21.60 18.05 11.88
N SER A 51 -21.06 17.32 10.90
CA SER A 51 -21.60 16.95 9.60
C SER A 51 -22.49 15.68 9.51
N CYS A 52 -22.32 14.66 10.36
CA CYS A 52 -23.02 13.37 10.28
C CYS A 52 -24.38 13.39 10.99
N THR A 53 -25.36 12.76 10.38
CA THR A 53 -26.74 12.64 10.88
C THR A 53 -27.17 11.18 10.96
N SER A 54 -28.23 10.88 11.71
CA SER A 54 -28.84 9.53 11.72
C SER A 54 -29.32 9.07 10.34
N GLU A 55 -29.57 10.00 9.42
CA GLU A 55 -29.98 9.69 8.05
C GLU A 55 -28.82 9.15 7.20
N ASP A 56 -27.58 9.35 7.65
CA ASP A 56 -26.38 8.93 6.91
C ASP A 56 -26.04 7.45 7.06
N GLY A 57 -26.73 6.74 7.96
CA GLY A 57 -26.52 5.32 8.23
C GLY A 57 -25.23 5.00 9.00
N CYS A 58 -24.59 6.01 9.59
CA CYS A 58 -23.39 5.83 10.41
C CYS A 58 -23.71 5.21 11.77
N TYR A 59 -22.76 4.45 12.35
CA TYR A 59 -22.87 3.91 13.71
C TYR A 59 -21.52 3.75 14.39
N GLY A 60 -21.54 3.56 15.71
CA GLY A 60 -20.34 3.37 16.53
C GLY A 60 -20.06 1.89 16.81
N VAL A 61 -18.79 1.49 16.78
CA VAL A 61 -18.34 0.16 17.24
C VAL A 61 -17.32 0.32 18.36
N TRP A 62 -17.54 -0.34 19.49
CA TRP A 62 -16.61 -0.24 20.61
C TRP A 62 -15.27 -0.93 20.31
N ARG A 63 -14.19 -0.19 20.54
CA ARG A 63 -12.78 -0.58 20.41
C ARG A 63 -11.98 -0.48 21.71
N GLY A 64 -12.57 0.05 22.78
CA GLY A 64 -11.87 0.22 24.05
C GLY A 64 -11.58 -1.10 24.77
N LYS A 65 -10.51 -1.12 25.58
CA LYS A 65 -10.06 -2.31 26.32
C LYS A 65 -11.02 -2.73 27.45
N GLU A 66 -11.74 -1.78 28.03
CA GLU A 66 -12.77 -2.03 29.04
C GLU A 66 -14.16 -1.86 28.43
N PRO A 67 -15.22 -2.55 28.89
CA PRO A 67 -16.57 -2.28 28.43
C PRO A 67 -16.99 -0.88 28.88
N PRO A 68 -17.86 -0.21 28.11
CA PRO A 68 -18.45 1.05 28.54
C PRO A 68 -19.15 0.87 29.90
N ASP A 69 -19.03 1.85 30.80
CA ASP A 69 -19.56 1.75 32.17
C ASP A 69 -21.08 1.92 32.14
N ARG A 70 -21.79 0.77 32.05
CA ARG A 70 -23.25 0.70 31.95
C ARG A 70 -24.01 1.27 33.16
N ARG A 71 -23.33 1.84 34.18
CA ARG A 71 -23.95 2.23 35.47
C ARG A 71 -24.23 3.73 35.63
N GLN A 72 -23.77 4.62 34.76
CA GLN A 72 -23.93 6.08 34.95
C GLN A 72 -24.92 6.79 34.02
N GLY A 73 -25.63 6.08 33.14
CA GLY A 73 -26.74 6.64 32.37
C GLY A 73 -28.05 5.92 32.67
N GLU A 74 -29.12 6.65 33.02
CA GLU A 74 -30.49 6.12 33.17
C GLU A 74 -31.12 5.65 31.83
N GLY A 75 -30.32 5.23 30.86
CA GLY A 75 -30.75 4.73 29.55
C GLY A 75 -30.28 3.29 29.34
N GLU A 76 -31.21 2.39 29.02
CA GLU A 76 -30.92 1.01 28.66
C GLU A 76 -29.94 0.94 27.48
N TRP A 77 -28.69 0.57 27.74
CA TRP A 77 -27.74 0.17 26.70
C TRP A 77 -28.16 -1.18 26.12
N ARG A 78 -28.70 -1.20 24.89
CA ARG A 78 -28.81 -2.41 24.09
C ARG A 78 -27.73 -2.40 23.01
N ALA A 79 -26.64 -3.13 23.27
CA ALA A 79 -25.83 -3.66 22.17
C ALA A 79 -26.74 -4.60 21.38
N ILE A 80 -27.14 -4.19 20.18
CA ILE A 80 -27.85 -5.08 19.27
C ILE A 80 -26.74 -5.87 18.58
N ALA A 81 -26.50 -7.10 19.04
CA ALA A 81 -25.92 -8.09 18.17
C ALA A 81 -26.90 -8.21 17.00
N VAL A 82 -26.49 -7.78 15.81
CA VAL A 82 -27.25 -8.08 14.60
C VAL A 82 -26.96 -9.56 14.35
N ASP A 83 -27.84 -10.42 14.85
CA ASP A 83 -27.86 -11.82 14.43
C ASP A 83 -28.16 -11.80 12.92
N GLU A 84 -27.19 -12.23 12.12
CA GLU A 84 -27.45 -12.67 10.75
C GLU A 84 -28.46 -13.82 10.84
N ASP A 85 -29.54 -13.72 10.07
CA ASP A 85 -30.60 -14.72 9.90
C ASP A 85 -31.83 -14.64 10.83
N GLU A 86 -32.70 -13.66 10.57
CA GLU A 86 -34.16 -13.84 10.72
C GLU A 86 -34.87 -13.62 9.39
N ASN A 87 -34.60 -14.49 8.41
CA ASN A 87 -35.58 -14.78 7.38
C ASN A 87 -35.42 -16.21 6.85
N ASP A 88 -35.76 -17.20 7.67
CA ASP A 88 -36.38 -18.41 7.14
C ASP A 88 -37.44 -18.95 8.11
N SER A 89 -38.64 -18.42 7.96
CA SER A 89 -39.83 -19.09 8.46
C SER A 89 -40.01 -20.39 7.66
N ASN A 90 -40.00 -21.52 8.38
CA ASN A 90 -40.81 -22.72 8.16
C ASN A 90 -40.00 -24.03 8.02
N TYR A 91 -39.48 -24.55 9.14
CA TYR A 91 -39.18 -25.97 9.27
C TYR A 91 -39.76 -26.51 10.59
N VAL A 92 -40.82 -27.30 10.46
CA VAL A 92 -41.47 -28.03 11.56
C VAL A 92 -40.86 -29.43 11.59
N TYR A 93 -40.21 -29.81 12.69
CA TYR A 93 -39.85 -31.20 12.95
C TYR A 93 -40.93 -31.83 13.85
N GLU A 94 -41.72 -32.71 13.24
CA GLU A 94 -42.77 -33.49 13.90
C GLU A 94 -42.18 -34.51 14.89
N SER A 95 -42.74 -34.55 16.09
CA SER A 95 -42.50 -35.59 17.09
C SER A 95 -43.16 -36.91 16.65
N SER A 96 -42.40 -38.00 16.69
CA SER A 96 -42.94 -39.36 16.77
C SER A 96 -42.33 -40.03 17.98
N ASP A 97 -43.22 -40.42 18.89
CA ASP A 97 -42.98 -41.17 20.11
C ASP A 97 -42.28 -42.51 19.84
N GLY A 98 -41.43 -42.91 20.76
CA GLY A 98 -40.74 -44.20 20.76
C GLY A 98 -39.94 -44.37 22.04
N GLU A 99 -40.64 -44.84 23.08
CA GLU A 99 -40.11 -45.35 24.34
C GLU A 99 -38.96 -46.34 24.10
N GLU A 100 -37.92 -46.32 24.92
CA GLU A 100 -37.47 -47.50 25.69
C GLU A 100 -36.28 -47.15 26.62
N GLU A 101 -36.60 -47.27 27.91
CA GLU A 101 -35.75 -47.41 29.08
C GLU A 101 -34.94 -48.71 29.01
N TYR A 102 -33.68 -48.78 29.50
CA TYR A 102 -33.11 -49.92 30.27
C TYR A 102 -31.70 -49.60 30.79
N GLU A 103 -31.57 -49.60 32.10
CA GLU A 103 -30.34 -49.82 32.88
C GLU A 103 -29.98 -51.33 32.87
N PHE A 104 -28.69 -51.70 32.92
CA PHE A 104 -28.20 -52.66 33.92
C PHE A 104 -26.66 -52.74 34.00
N GLU A 105 -26.21 -53.03 35.22
CA GLU A 105 -24.86 -53.11 35.75
C GLU A 105 -24.21 -54.50 35.59
N SER A 106 -22.89 -54.53 35.87
CA SER A 106 -22.20 -55.46 36.79
C SER A 106 -21.28 -56.61 36.30
N ASP A 107 -20.25 -56.79 37.14
CA ASP A 107 -19.45 -57.97 37.52
C ASP A 107 -18.04 -58.22 36.92
N ASP A 108 -17.04 -57.80 37.71
CA ASP A 108 -16.01 -58.62 38.40
C ASP A 108 -15.30 -59.78 37.68
N ASP A 109 -13.96 -59.76 37.70
CA ASP A 109 -13.22 -60.82 38.44
C ASP A 109 -11.76 -60.43 38.76
N LEU A 110 -11.35 -60.77 39.99
CA LEU A 110 -10.04 -60.55 40.58
C LEU A 110 -9.13 -61.78 40.37
N GLY A 111 -7.82 -61.56 40.23
CA GLY A 111 -6.80 -62.62 40.25
C GLY A 111 -5.47 -62.13 40.79
N ASP A 112 -5.24 -62.37 42.08
CA ASP A 112 -4.03 -62.10 42.84
C ASP A 112 -3.05 -63.28 42.77
N GLY A 113 -1.74 -63.04 42.95
CA GLY A 113 -0.71 -64.10 42.96
C GLY A 113 0.73 -63.60 43.10
N GLU A 114 1.28 -63.71 44.32
CA GLU A 114 2.65 -63.39 44.74
C GLU A 114 3.72 -64.45 44.36
N ILE A 115 4.91 -63.96 43.97
CA ILE A 115 6.33 -64.29 44.34
C ILE A 115 6.86 -65.75 44.27
N GLU A 116 7.96 -65.99 43.52
CA GLU A 116 9.31 -66.45 43.99
C GLU A 116 10.29 -66.87 42.84
N ASP A 117 11.52 -66.34 42.93
CA ASP A 117 12.87 -66.83 42.55
C ASP A 117 13.19 -67.50 41.18
N LEU A 118 14.19 -66.95 40.46
CA LEU A 118 15.50 -67.59 40.20
C LEU A 118 16.41 -66.80 39.23
N GLU A 119 17.71 -66.95 39.48
CA GLU A 119 18.86 -66.23 38.92
C GLU A 119 19.14 -66.46 37.42
N GLY A 120 19.72 -65.41 36.80
CA GLY A 120 20.78 -65.52 35.80
C GLY A 120 20.35 -65.56 34.33
N THR A 121 20.60 -64.48 33.58
CA THR A 121 21.49 -64.48 32.39
C THR A 121 21.66 -63.07 31.82
N GLU A 122 22.85 -62.88 31.27
CA GLU A 122 23.46 -61.71 30.65
C GLU A 122 22.68 -60.97 29.54
N TYR A 123 22.95 -59.65 29.49
CA TYR A 123 23.00 -58.71 28.37
C TYR A 123 21.99 -58.82 27.21
N ASP A 124 21.16 -57.78 27.07
CA ASP A 124 21.01 -57.05 25.80
C ASP A 124 20.45 -55.64 26.10
N VAL A 125 21.35 -54.66 26.18
CA VAL A 125 21.00 -53.24 26.03
C VAL A 125 21.07 -52.97 24.53
N GLU A 126 19.91 -53.00 23.87
CA GLU A 126 19.81 -52.48 22.50
C GLU A 126 20.14 -50.97 22.54
N MET A 127 21.31 -50.67 22.01
CA MET A 127 21.76 -49.33 21.65
C MET A 127 20.82 -48.79 20.56
N THR A 128 19.84 -47.97 20.94
CA THR A 128 19.08 -47.17 19.98
C THR A 128 19.85 -45.88 19.71
N ASP A 129 20.58 -45.88 18.59
CA ASP A 129 21.06 -44.77 17.77
C ASP A 129 21.50 -43.47 18.43
N ALA A 130 22.83 -43.34 18.55
CA ALA A 130 23.56 -42.09 18.78
C ALA A 130 23.62 -41.16 17.54
N ASP A 131 22.81 -41.42 16.51
CA ASP A 131 22.82 -40.72 15.21
C ASP A 131 21.62 -39.79 15.00
N SER A 132 20.92 -39.42 16.08
CA SER A 132 19.93 -38.33 16.01
C SER A 132 20.63 -36.99 15.94
N GLU A 133 20.80 -36.48 14.72
CA GLU A 133 21.32 -35.12 14.47
C GLU A 133 20.64 -34.10 15.41
N PRO A 134 21.42 -33.35 16.21
CA PRO A 134 20.84 -32.48 17.22
C PRO A 134 19.98 -31.38 16.58
N GLU A 135 18.92 -30.95 17.25
CA GLU A 135 17.90 -30.05 16.69
C GLU A 135 18.49 -28.76 16.08
N TRP A 136 19.58 -28.25 16.66
CA TRP A 136 20.30 -27.07 16.14
C TRP A 136 20.97 -27.33 14.76
N ALA A 137 21.44 -28.55 14.49
CA ALA A 137 22.05 -28.91 13.21
C ALA A 137 20.99 -29.08 12.11
N ARG A 138 19.78 -29.51 12.46
CA ARG A 138 18.61 -29.49 11.56
C ARG A 138 18.12 -28.06 11.31
N PHE A 139 18.12 -27.21 12.33
CA PHE A 139 17.78 -25.79 12.24
C PHE A 139 18.72 -25.05 11.27
N LEU A 140 20.03 -25.24 11.38
CA LEU A 140 21.05 -24.66 10.49
C LEU A 140 20.96 -25.14 9.03
N LYS A 141 20.44 -26.35 8.80
CA LYS A 141 20.27 -26.93 7.46
C LYS A 141 18.92 -26.59 6.81
N SER A 142 17.97 -26.05 7.57
CA SER A 142 16.75 -25.51 6.99
C SER A 142 17.07 -24.14 6.38
N ASP A 143 16.93 -24.01 5.06
CA ASP A 143 17.32 -22.80 4.28
C ASP A 143 16.54 -21.52 4.65
N SER A 144 15.69 -21.60 5.66
CA SER A 144 14.82 -20.53 6.12
C SER A 144 14.63 -20.70 7.61
N GLY A 145 15.24 -19.83 8.41
CA GLY A 145 14.81 -19.56 9.80
C GLY A 145 13.35 -19.07 9.92
N LEU A 146 12.53 -19.28 8.88
CA LEU A 146 11.09 -19.03 8.76
C LEU A 146 10.26 -20.32 8.57
N ALA A 147 10.88 -21.50 8.37
CA ALA A 147 10.15 -22.76 8.13
C ALA A 147 10.16 -23.74 9.32
N TYR A 148 10.82 -23.40 10.41
CA TYR A 148 10.81 -24.24 11.61
C TYR A 148 9.50 -24.03 12.38
N LYS A 149 8.60 -25.02 12.31
CA LYS A 149 7.48 -25.15 13.25
C LYS A 149 7.90 -26.15 14.35
N PRO A 150 8.07 -25.73 15.60
CA PRO A 150 8.51 -26.64 16.67
C PRO A 150 7.46 -27.74 16.91
N HIS A 151 7.93 -28.98 17.08
CA HIS A 151 7.13 -30.09 17.62
C HIS A 151 7.10 -30.03 19.15
N ASN A 152 6.40 -29.06 19.74
CA ASN A 152 5.73 -29.22 21.04
C ASN A 152 4.74 -28.07 21.30
N PRO A 153 3.47 -28.33 21.63
CA PRO A 153 2.43 -27.33 21.78
C PRO A 153 2.41 -26.79 23.22
N HIS A 154 3.36 -25.93 23.54
CA HIS A 154 3.15 -24.90 24.56
C HIS A 154 3.33 -23.54 23.89
N HIS A 155 2.41 -23.28 22.96
CA HIS A 155 2.18 -21.97 22.37
C HIS A 155 1.83 -20.96 23.46
N HIS A 156 2.67 -19.95 23.65
CA HIS A 156 2.19 -18.60 23.93
C HIS A 156 2.43 -17.77 22.66
N PRO A 157 1.38 -17.45 21.88
CA PRO A 157 1.45 -16.43 20.86
C PRO A 157 0.96 -15.12 21.48
N ASP A 158 1.85 -14.31 22.05
CA ASP A 158 1.53 -12.96 22.55
C ASP A 158 2.52 -11.89 22.04
N LEU A 159 2.90 -11.95 20.76
CA LEU A 159 3.64 -10.85 20.09
C LEU A 159 3.04 -10.43 18.74
N MET A 160 1.81 -10.85 18.48
CA MET A 160 0.80 -9.98 17.89
C MET A 160 -0.41 -10.06 18.80
N GLU A 161 -0.61 -9.08 19.67
CA GLU A 161 -1.98 -8.78 20.08
C GLU A 161 -2.67 -8.23 18.81
N THR A 162 -3.20 -9.08 17.92
CA THR A 162 -4.62 -9.37 17.99
C THR A 162 -5.06 -9.35 19.44
N GLU A 163 -5.52 -8.20 19.92
CA GLU A 163 -6.16 -8.10 21.22
C GLU A 163 -7.36 -9.06 21.20
N GLN A 164 -7.15 -10.33 21.52
CA GLN A 164 -8.17 -11.14 22.15
C GLN A 164 -7.97 -10.92 23.65
N PRO A 165 -8.80 -10.09 24.30
CA PRO A 165 -8.67 -9.88 25.73
C PRO A 165 -8.87 -11.21 26.46
N ALA A 166 -7.81 -11.63 27.16
CA ALA A 166 -7.87 -12.70 28.14
C ALA A 166 -8.94 -12.33 29.19
N GLY A 167 -10.11 -12.95 29.07
CA GLY A 167 -11.27 -12.68 29.91
C GLY A 167 -12.45 -12.08 29.14
N GLY A 168 -13.09 -12.89 28.30
CA GLY A 168 -14.51 -12.79 27.91
C GLY A 168 -15.13 -11.40 27.84
N LYS A 169 -14.60 -10.50 27.01
CA LYS A 169 -15.23 -9.20 26.69
C LYS A 169 -15.24 -8.97 25.18
N ARG A 170 -16.43 -8.60 24.70
CA ARG A 170 -16.86 -8.55 23.30
C ARG A 170 -16.23 -7.35 22.57
N ILE A 171 -15.26 -7.61 21.71
CA ILE A 171 -14.93 -6.71 20.60
C ILE A 171 -16.07 -6.83 19.59
N GLY A 172 -16.61 -5.72 19.09
CA GLY A 172 -17.67 -5.73 18.07
C GLY A 172 -19.09 -5.55 18.58
N ASP A 173 -19.29 -5.12 19.83
CA ASP A 173 -20.61 -4.63 20.25
C ASP A 173 -20.94 -3.38 19.39
N ILE A 174 -21.96 -3.51 18.53
CA ILE A 174 -22.52 -2.38 17.76
C ILE A 174 -23.24 -1.48 18.76
N ILE A 175 -22.71 -0.27 18.95
CA ILE A 175 -23.32 0.73 19.82
C ILE A 175 -24.06 1.69 18.91
N LYS A 176 -25.39 1.60 18.95
CA LYS A 176 -26.23 2.69 18.45
C LYS A 176 -26.19 3.80 19.50
N ILE A 177 -25.38 4.83 19.26
CA ILE A 177 -25.20 5.95 20.20
C ILE A 177 -26.45 6.83 20.10
N GLU A 178 -27.47 6.51 20.89
CA GLU A 178 -28.77 7.23 20.88
C GLU A 178 -28.82 8.42 21.86
N LYS A 179 -27.81 8.62 22.72
CA LYS A 179 -27.69 9.75 23.66
C LYS A 179 -26.23 10.14 23.93
N GLU A 180 -26.03 11.36 24.45
CA GLU A 180 -24.73 11.92 24.88
C GLU A 180 -23.88 10.87 25.62
N LEU A 181 -22.70 10.59 25.08
CA LEU A 181 -21.69 9.77 25.73
C LEU A 181 -20.88 10.64 26.71
N ALA A 182 -20.18 10.03 27.67
CA ALA A 182 -19.12 10.76 28.36
C ALA A 182 -17.90 10.89 27.41
N ASP A 183 -17.15 12.00 27.49
CA ASP A 183 -16.00 12.26 26.60
C ASP A 183 -14.99 11.11 26.55
N ARG A 184 -14.85 10.35 27.65
CA ARG A 184 -13.93 9.20 27.74
C ARG A 184 -14.45 7.92 27.05
N GLU A 185 -15.76 7.78 26.90
CA GLU A 185 -16.39 6.64 26.21
C GLU A 185 -16.46 6.86 24.69
N VAL A 186 -16.46 8.13 24.28
CA VAL A 186 -16.36 8.57 22.88
C VAL A 186 -15.03 8.14 22.23
N GLU A 187 -13.90 8.31 22.92
CA GLU A 187 -12.56 7.94 22.41
C GLU A 187 -12.44 6.43 22.16
N GLY A 188 -13.23 5.61 22.86
CA GLY A 188 -13.26 4.15 22.71
C GLY A 188 -14.20 3.64 21.61
N CYS A 189 -14.99 4.50 20.97
CA CYS A 189 -15.94 4.10 19.93
C CYS A 189 -15.42 4.47 18.54
N GLU A 190 -15.25 3.48 17.65
CA GLU A 190 -14.95 3.70 16.24
C GLU A 190 -16.17 4.18 15.47
N HIS A 191 -15.99 5.19 14.61
CA HIS A 191 -16.98 5.62 13.64
C HIS A 191 -16.99 4.70 12.40
N ILE A 192 -18.11 4.02 12.18
CA ILE A 192 -18.40 3.29 10.93
C ILE A 192 -19.23 4.16 10.00
N ALA A 193 -18.67 4.45 8.83
CA ALA A 193 -19.33 5.30 7.86
C ALA A 193 -20.47 4.55 7.18
N GLY A 194 -21.65 5.18 7.16
CA GLY A 194 -22.71 4.79 6.24
C GLY A 194 -22.46 5.32 4.81
N PRO A 195 -23.27 4.90 3.82
CA PRO A 195 -23.05 5.22 2.42
C PRO A 195 -23.06 6.71 2.08
N THR A 196 -23.76 7.53 2.88
CA THR A 196 -23.85 8.99 2.69
C THR A 196 -23.12 9.76 3.79
N CYS A 197 -22.29 9.11 4.60
CA CYS A 197 -21.47 9.77 5.61
C CYS A 197 -20.67 10.94 5.03
N THR A 198 -20.76 12.09 5.71
CA THR A 198 -20.17 13.39 5.38
C THR A 198 -19.10 13.82 6.38
N CYS A 199 -18.62 12.90 7.23
CA CYS A 199 -17.50 13.14 8.14
C CYS A 199 -16.26 13.52 7.34
N ASP A 200 -15.65 14.65 7.69
CA ASP A 200 -14.46 15.18 7.02
C ASP A 200 -13.15 14.79 7.72
N ARG A 201 -13.22 14.01 8.79
CA ARG A 201 -12.06 13.50 9.53
C ARG A 201 -11.41 12.27 8.92
N GLY A 202 -12.05 11.64 7.93
CA GLY A 202 -11.49 10.51 7.20
C GLY A 202 -12.27 10.23 5.93
N TYR A 203 -11.60 9.72 4.89
CA TYR A 203 -12.30 9.38 3.65
C TYR A 203 -13.28 8.23 3.88
N ASN A 204 -14.48 8.35 3.31
CA ASN A 204 -15.53 7.35 3.43
C ASN A 204 -15.18 6.06 2.67
N GLY A 205 -15.12 4.94 3.40
CA GLY A 205 -14.79 3.62 2.87
C GLY A 205 -15.73 3.07 1.79
N HIS A 206 -16.97 3.60 1.69
CA HIS A 206 -17.88 3.29 0.58
C HIS A 206 -17.44 3.92 -0.74
N ARG A 207 -16.66 5.00 -0.68
CA ARG A 207 -16.20 5.74 -1.85
C ARG A 207 -14.78 5.37 -2.23
N ILE A 208 -13.94 4.97 -1.28
CA ILE A 208 -12.58 4.50 -1.55
C ILE A 208 -12.20 3.30 -0.68
N THR A 209 -11.66 2.27 -1.32
CA THR A 209 -11.23 1.03 -0.64
C THR A 209 -9.87 1.20 0.05
N ALA A 210 -9.60 0.38 1.06
CA ALA A 210 -8.28 0.36 1.70
C ALA A 210 -7.17 -0.03 0.72
N GLU A 211 -7.47 -0.94 -0.22
CA GLU A 211 -6.57 -1.33 -1.31
C GLU A 211 -6.24 -0.15 -2.24
N GLU A 212 -7.25 0.66 -2.62
CA GLU A 212 -7.01 1.89 -3.38
C GLU A 212 -6.16 2.90 -2.61
N MET A 213 -6.18 2.90 -1.27
CA MET A 213 -5.39 3.81 -0.41
C MET A 213 -4.05 3.23 0.06
N ARG A 214 -3.63 2.07 -0.46
CA ARG A 214 -2.38 1.42 -0.07
C ARG A 214 -1.21 2.41 -0.07
N GLY A 215 -0.51 2.52 1.06
CA GLY A 215 0.69 3.36 1.18
C GLY A 215 0.45 4.88 1.09
N CYS A 216 -0.79 5.36 1.22
CA CYS A 216 -1.08 6.80 1.25
C CYS A 216 -0.56 7.52 2.50
N THR A 217 -0.21 6.77 3.55
CA THR A 217 0.43 7.27 4.77
C THR A 217 1.93 7.00 4.80
N THR A 218 2.42 6.22 3.82
CA THR A 218 3.80 5.74 3.79
C THR A 218 4.69 6.78 3.13
N PHE A 219 5.77 7.12 3.80
CA PHE A 219 6.73 8.08 3.31
C PHE A 219 8.16 7.63 3.50
N GLN A 220 9.01 8.31 2.76
CA GLN A 220 10.45 8.19 2.80
C GLN A 220 11.04 9.58 2.57
N CYS A 221 12.30 9.76 2.95
CA CYS A 221 12.98 11.03 2.83
C CYS A 221 14.28 10.92 2.03
N PHE A 222 14.64 11.99 1.31
CA PHE A 222 16.00 12.20 0.86
C PHE A 222 16.81 12.84 1.97
N VAL A 223 17.81 12.11 2.46
CA VAL A 223 18.70 12.53 3.53
C VAL A 223 20.03 12.97 2.92
N ARG A 224 20.54 14.12 3.33
CA ARG A 224 21.82 14.63 2.85
C ARG A 224 22.97 13.77 3.38
N LYS A 225 23.89 13.39 2.51
CA LYS A 225 25.08 12.63 2.91
C LYS A 225 26.03 13.47 3.76
N LEU A 226 26.55 12.85 4.81
CA LEU A 226 27.66 13.37 5.60
C LEU A 226 29.00 12.99 4.97
N GLU A 227 30.09 13.67 5.35
CA GLU A 227 31.44 13.42 4.81
C GLU A 227 31.94 11.98 5.00
N ARG A 228 31.41 11.26 5.99
CA ARG A 228 31.78 9.87 6.34
C ARG A 228 30.84 8.82 5.74
N TRP A 229 29.98 9.22 4.80
CA TRP A 229 29.06 8.29 4.15
C TRP A 229 29.83 7.27 3.29
N SER A 230 29.41 6.01 3.38
CA SER A 230 29.91 4.90 2.56
C SER A 230 28.73 4.13 1.97
N PRO A 231 28.82 3.65 0.72
CA PRO A 231 27.76 2.85 0.12
C PRO A 231 27.45 1.59 0.94
N ASP A 232 26.16 1.25 1.01
CA ASP A 232 25.63 -0.01 1.54
C ASP A 232 25.24 -0.93 0.37
N GLU A 233 25.15 -2.24 0.62
CA GLU A 233 24.73 -3.24 -0.37
C GLU A 233 23.27 -3.02 -0.83
N HIS A 234 22.45 -2.42 0.02
CA HIS A 234 21.03 -2.15 -0.26
C HIS A 234 20.79 -0.76 -0.89
N ASP A 235 21.84 -0.03 -1.23
CA ASP A 235 21.73 1.27 -1.89
C ASP A 235 21.30 1.13 -3.36
N GLN A 236 20.42 2.03 -3.79
CA GLN A 236 20.07 2.14 -5.20
C GLN A 236 21.24 2.76 -5.98
N ASP A 237 21.40 2.39 -7.26
CA ASP A 237 22.51 2.85 -8.11
C ASP A 237 22.71 4.38 -8.12
N PHE A 238 21.61 5.13 -8.08
CA PHE A 238 21.66 6.59 -8.08
C PHE A 238 22.22 7.14 -6.77
N GLU A 239 22.02 6.45 -5.63
CA GLU A 239 22.47 6.88 -4.31
C GLU A 239 23.98 7.01 -4.32
N ALA A 240 24.73 6.14 -4.99
CA ALA A 240 26.20 6.23 -5.06
C ALA A 240 26.70 7.56 -5.66
N THR A 241 25.99 8.12 -6.64
CA THR A 241 26.40 9.33 -7.38
C THR A 241 25.72 10.61 -6.90
N SER A 242 24.64 10.51 -6.14
CA SER A 242 23.93 11.65 -5.58
C SER A 242 24.57 12.17 -4.29
N THR A 243 24.24 13.42 -3.97
CA THR A 243 24.56 14.09 -2.70
C THR A 243 23.65 13.66 -1.55
N HIS A 244 22.60 12.91 -1.85
CA HIS A 244 21.59 12.43 -0.92
C HIS A 244 21.46 10.92 -1.03
N PHE A 245 20.93 10.28 0.01
CA PHE A 245 20.56 8.87 0.05
C PHE A 245 19.12 8.76 0.58
N LEU A 246 18.47 7.61 0.45
CA LEU A 246 17.11 7.41 0.94
C LEU A 246 17.10 7.03 2.43
N SER A 247 16.14 7.52 3.20
CA SER A 247 15.87 6.97 4.53
C SER A 247 15.27 5.56 4.46
N GLY A 248 15.08 4.91 5.61
CA GLY A 248 14.08 3.84 5.74
C GLY A 248 12.66 4.36 5.50
N LEU A 249 11.69 3.45 5.55
CA LEU A 249 10.27 3.77 5.45
C LEU A 249 9.68 4.13 6.81
N CYS A 250 8.70 5.02 6.78
CA CYS A 250 7.86 5.32 7.93
C CYS A 250 6.40 5.41 7.47
N ASP A 251 5.48 5.12 8.38
CA ASP A 251 4.04 5.24 8.18
C ASP A 251 3.50 6.17 9.26
N HIS A 252 2.45 6.90 8.93
CA HIS A 252 1.76 7.83 9.83
C HIS A 252 2.70 8.91 10.38
N MET A 253 2.96 9.93 9.55
CA MET A 253 3.81 11.06 9.94
C MET A 253 3.35 11.69 11.27
N PRO A 254 4.25 11.84 12.26
CA PRO A 254 3.92 12.53 13.50
C PRO A 254 3.63 14.01 13.22
N SER A 255 2.76 14.62 14.03
CA SER A 255 2.58 16.07 13.94
C SER A 255 3.86 16.78 14.39
N THR A 256 4.23 17.82 13.64
CA THR A 256 5.42 18.64 13.93
C THR A 256 5.39 19.28 15.32
N ASP A 257 4.19 19.48 15.89
CA ASP A 257 4.00 20.10 17.20
C ASP A 257 4.03 19.10 18.37
N SER A 258 3.96 17.80 18.06
CA SER A 258 3.97 16.72 19.05
C SER A 258 5.37 16.44 19.60
N GLY A 259 6.40 16.94 18.90
CA GLY A 259 7.82 16.75 19.24
C GLY A 259 8.31 15.35 18.89
N GLY A 260 9.45 15.29 18.19
CA GLY A 260 10.10 14.04 17.79
C GLY A 260 10.18 13.91 16.27
N ASP A 261 11.33 13.44 15.80
CA ASP A 261 11.53 13.08 14.40
C ASP A 261 10.95 11.67 14.17
N PRO A 262 10.28 11.40 13.03
CA PRO A 262 9.76 10.07 12.73
C PRO A 262 10.86 9.00 12.69
N GLU A 263 10.62 7.90 13.39
CA GLU A 263 11.43 6.67 13.30
C GLU A 263 11.23 5.97 11.95
N VAL A 264 12.33 5.58 11.32
CA VAL A 264 12.34 4.90 10.02
C VAL A 264 12.81 3.45 10.14
N ILE A 265 12.25 2.57 9.30
CA ILE A 265 12.58 1.14 9.27
C ILE A 265 12.78 0.70 7.81
N PRO A 266 13.86 -0.04 7.48
CA PRO A 266 15.03 -0.24 8.32
C PRO A 266 15.82 1.06 8.49
N ALA A 267 16.61 1.17 9.55
CA ALA A 267 17.58 2.25 9.67
C ALA A 267 18.63 2.11 8.56
N ARG A 268 18.93 3.20 7.85
CA ARG A 268 19.91 3.19 6.75
C ARG A 268 21.03 4.16 7.05
N HIS A 269 22.27 3.75 6.82
CA HIS A 269 23.47 4.57 7.06
C HIS A 269 23.55 5.16 8.50
N GLY A 270 23.03 4.42 9.48
CA GLY A 270 22.97 4.84 10.89
C GLY A 270 21.91 5.91 11.20
N VAL A 271 20.99 6.17 10.27
CA VAL A 271 19.86 7.08 10.46
C VAL A 271 18.62 6.28 10.85
N GLU A 272 18.24 6.42 12.13
CA GLU A 272 17.05 5.78 12.73
C GLU A 272 15.84 6.73 12.77
N GLU A 273 16.09 8.03 12.77
CA GLU A 273 15.09 9.09 12.78
C GLU A 273 15.40 10.12 11.70
N VAL A 274 14.38 10.72 11.08
CA VAL A 274 14.55 11.72 10.02
C VAL A 274 13.81 13.00 10.33
N CYS A 275 14.49 14.14 10.18
CA CYS A 275 13.86 15.45 10.24
C CYS A 275 13.06 15.71 8.95
N ALA A 276 11.92 15.05 8.82
CA ALA A 276 11.02 15.15 7.68
C ALA A 276 10.28 16.50 7.72
N SER A 277 10.59 17.37 6.76
CA SER A 277 9.98 18.70 6.71
C SER A 277 9.64 19.05 5.27
N ASP A 278 8.47 19.64 5.06
CA ASP A 278 8.10 20.20 3.76
C ASP A 278 8.58 21.65 3.59
N THR A 279 9.14 22.23 4.67
CA THR A 279 9.61 23.60 4.79
C THR A 279 11.09 23.61 5.20
N ILE A 280 11.90 24.47 4.59
CA ILE A 280 13.31 24.64 4.99
C ILE A 280 13.39 25.68 6.11
N TRP A 281 13.77 25.23 7.31
CA TRP A 281 13.92 26.06 8.50
C TRP A 281 15.34 26.62 8.66
N GLY A 282 16.28 26.18 7.81
CA GLY A 282 17.69 26.60 7.83
C GLY A 282 18.51 25.86 8.88
N LEU A 283 18.03 24.72 9.37
CA LEU A 283 18.69 23.91 10.38
C LEU A 283 19.79 23.00 9.81
N GLY A 284 19.80 22.81 8.49
CA GLY A 284 20.84 22.11 7.75
C GLY A 284 20.76 20.58 7.80
N HIS A 285 19.69 20.04 8.38
CA HIS A 285 19.43 18.60 8.52
C HIS A 285 18.02 18.19 8.08
N GLU A 286 17.25 19.13 7.52
CA GLU A 286 15.93 18.86 6.96
C GLU A 286 16.03 17.86 5.80
N SER A 287 15.21 16.82 5.85
CA SER A 287 15.16 15.76 4.85
C SER A 287 13.88 15.88 4.05
N MET A 288 13.96 15.80 2.72
CA MET A 288 12.82 16.04 1.83
C MET A 288 11.85 14.85 1.88
N PRO A 289 10.61 15.01 2.39
CA PRO A 289 9.65 13.91 2.50
C PRO A 289 8.83 13.72 1.23
N PHE A 290 8.55 12.47 0.90
CA PHE A 290 7.69 12.10 -0.22
C PHE A 290 7.01 10.74 -0.01
N HIS A 291 5.87 10.54 -0.67
CA HIS A 291 5.27 9.21 -0.79
C HIS A 291 6.12 8.36 -1.74
N THR A 292 6.36 7.10 -1.39
CA THR A 292 7.15 6.16 -2.21
C THR A 292 6.58 6.00 -3.62
N ALA A 293 5.24 5.99 -3.74
CA ALA A 293 4.55 5.92 -5.03
C ALA A 293 4.72 7.19 -5.89
N CYS A 294 4.88 8.37 -5.28
CA CYS A 294 5.14 9.60 -6.03
C CYS A 294 6.56 9.60 -6.59
N LEU A 295 7.54 9.09 -5.83
CA LEU A 295 8.92 8.97 -6.33
C LEU A 295 9.01 8.12 -7.60
N ASP A 296 8.20 7.07 -7.74
CA ASP A 296 8.17 6.26 -8.96
C ASP A 296 7.76 7.08 -10.21
N ILE A 297 6.80 7.99 -10.04
CA ILE A 297 6.35 8.90 -11.11
C ILE A 297 7.48 9.85 -11.48
N PHE A 298 8.11 10.49 -10.48
CA PHE A 298 9.18 11.45 -10.72
C PHE A 298 10.37 10.78 -11.39
N LEU A 299 10.76 9.59 -10.91
CA LEU A 299 11.85 8.80 -11.47
C LEU A 299 11.59 8.50 -12.95
N ARG A 300 10.37 8.10 -13.33
CA ARG A 300 10.00 7.85 -14.73
C ARG A 300 10.08 9.12 -15.58
N MET A 301 9.57 10.24 -15.08
CA MET A 301 9.65 11.52 -15.81
C MET A 301 11.08 12.04 -15.94
N SER A 302 11.87 11.95 -14.87
CA SER A 302 13.28 12.33 -14.89
C SER A 302 14.05 11.53 -15.94
N LYS A 303 13.85 10.21 -16.00
CA LYS A 303 14.49 9.38 -17.02
C LYS A 303 14.00 9.71 -18.43
N LEU A 304 12.71 10.01 -18.60
CA LEU A 304 12.14 10.40 -19.89
C LEU A 304 12.77 11.69 -20.43
N GLU A 305 12.93 12.70 -19.58
CA GLU A 305 13.43 14.03 -19.99
C GLU A 305 14.97 14.14 -19.98
N PHE A 306 15.63 13.50 -19.02
CA PHE A 306 17.06 13.67 -18.79
C PHE A 306 17.89 12.43 -19.13
N GLY A 307 17.27 11.29 -19.40
CA GLY A 307 17.94 10.00 -19.59
C GLY A 307 18.46 9.36 -18.29
N GLU A 308 18.27 10.02 -17.15
CA GLU A 308 18.75 9.59 -15.84
C GLU A 308 17.79 10.05 -14.73
N PHE A 309 17.94 9.49 -13.54
CA PHE A 309 17.21 9.96 -12.36
C PHE A 309 18.00 11.07 -11.64
N ASP A 310 17.58 12.33 -11.80
CA ASP A 310 18.28 13.50 -11.27
C ASP A 310 17.88 13.85 -9.83
N VAL A 311 18.39 13.06 -8.88
CA VAL A 311 18.17 13.31 -7.45
C VAL A 311 18.79 14.64 -7.00
N ASN A 312 19.94 15.02 -7.55
CA ASN A 312 20.62 16.25 -7.18
C ASN A 312 19.81 17.48 -7.62
N GLY A 313 19.23 17.45 -8.83
CA GLY A 313 18.32 18.47 -9.33
C GLY A 313 17.05 18.56 -8.48
N LEU A 314 16.44 17.42 -8.15
CA LEU A 314 15.26 17.37 -7.29
C LEU A 314 15.51 17.95 -5.90
N CYS A 315 16.59 17.53 -5.23
CA CYS A 315 16.92 18.06 -3.91
C CYS A 315 17.30 19.55 -4.00
N ALA A 316 17.98 19.98 -5.06
CA ALA A 316 18.28 21.40 -5.28
C ALA A 316 17.01 22.24 -5.45
N TRP A 317 16.00 21.74 -6.16
CA TRP A 317 14.68 22.37 -6.25
C TRP A 317 14.05 22.52 -4.86
N TYR A 318 14.04 21.44 -4.07
CA TYR A 318 13.50 21.44 -2.71
C TYR A 318 14.16 22.50 -1.80
N TYR A 319 15.50 22.64 -1.84
CA TYR A 319 16.19 23.68 -1.06
C TYR A 319 16.07 25.10 -1.65
N ALA A 320 15.81 25.22 -2.96
CA ALA A 320 15.73 26.50 -3.66
C ALA A 320 14.34 27.13 -3.62
N GLU A 321 13.29 26.34 -3.38
CA GLU A 321 11.93 26.83 -3.13
C GLU A 321 11.56 26.77 -1.64
N PRO A 322 12.05 27.71 -0.81
CA PRO A 322 11.57 27.89 0.55
C PRO A 322 10.22 28.63 0.52
N GLU A 323 9.25 28.11 -0.22
CA GLU A 323 7.90 28.64 -0.19
C GLU A 323 7.14 27.97 0.96
N TYR A 324 6.87 28.78 1.99
CA TYR A 324 6.00 28.44 3.12
C TYR A 324 4.68 27.86 2.61
N HIS A 325 4.09 26.87 3.31
CA HIS A 325 2.87 26.15 2.89
C HIS A 325 1.64 27.05 2.57
N TRP A 326 1.64 28.34 2.98
CA TRP A 326 0.62 29.34 2.64
C TRP A 326 0.93 30.20 1.40
N SER A 327 2.10 30.07 0.77
CA SER A 327 2.42 30.77 -0.47
C SER A 327 1.61 30.19 -1.64
N PRO A 328 0.79 30.99 -2.33
CA PRO A 328 -0.02 30.49 -3.43
C PRO A 328 0.89 29.99 -4.55
N LYS A 329 0.94 28.66 -4.75
CA LYS A 329 1.50 28.11 -5.99
C LYS A 329 0.58 28.61 -7.09
N THR A 330 1.14 29.20 -8.13
CA THR A 330 0.35 29.62 -9.28
C THR A 330 -0.29 28.37 -9.89
N GLU A 331 -1.61 28.27 -9.75
CA GLU A 331 -2.48 27.14 -10.12
C GLU A 331 -2.40 25.90 -9.18
N ARG A 332 -2.62 26.06 -7.87
CA ARG A 332 -2.88 24.89 -7.00
C ARG A 332 -4.14 24.14 -7.49
N ASP A 333 -4.10 22.83 -7.38
CA ASP A 333 -5.27 21.98 -7.59
C ASP A 333 -6.36 22.40 -6.60
N LYS A 334 -7.53 22.78 -7.12
CA LYS A 334 -8.67 23.25 -6.31
C LYS A 334 -9.11 22.22 -5.27
N ASP A 335 -8.95 20.93 -5.60
CA ASP A 335 -9.33 19.85 -4.69
C ASP A 335 -8.33 19.78 -3.52
N ILE A 336 -7.04 20.10 -3.73
CA ILE A 336 -6.05 20.23 -2.65
C ILE A 336 -6.35 21.45 -1.79
N GLU A 337 -6.62 22.60 -2.40
CA GLU A 337 -6.98 23.82 -1.66
C GLU A 337 -8.22 23.61 -0.78
N ALA A 338 -9.20 22.84 -1.26
CA ALA A 338 -10.39 22.48 -0.50
C ALA A 338 -10.10 21.57 0.71
N CYS A 339 -9.03 20.77 0.64
CA CYS A 339 -8.62 19.85 1.71
C CYS A 339 -7.62 20.49 2.69
N GLN A 340 -6.91 21.54 2.30
CA GLN A 340 -5.90 22.20 3.11
C GLN A 340 -6.54 23.06 4.22
N ASN A 341 -6.30 22.68 5.47
CA ASN A 341 -6.66 23.45 6.65
C ASN A 341 -5.60 23.25 7.75
N GLN A 342 -5.93 23.57 9.00
CA GLN A 342 -5.10 23.21 10.15
C GLN A 342 -4.85 21.69 10.24
N TRP A 343 -5.81 20.90 9.79
CA TRP A 343 -5.70 19.46 9.52
C TRP A 343 -6.24 19.19 8.11
N TRP A 344 -5.89 18.04 7.55
CA TRP A 344 -6.42 17.62 6.25
C TRP A 344 -7.91 17.34 6.34
N ILE A 345 -8.69 18.07 5.56
CA ILE A 345 -10.13 17.88 5.40
C ILE A 345 -10.35 16.82 4.32
N HIS A 346 -11.03 15.73 4.67
CA HIS A 346 -11.34 14.62 3.78
C HIS A 346 -12.62 14.92 2.99
N ALA A 347 -12.56 15.94 2.14
CA ALA A 347 -13.73 16.44 1.42
C ALA A 347 -14.36 15.42 0.45
N ASP A 348 -15.68 15.50 0.31
CA ASP A 348 -16.43 14.67 -0.62
C ASP A 348 -15.96 14.86 -2.08
N GLY A 349 -15.62 13.76 -2.77
CA GLY A 349 -15.18 13.79 -4.17
C GLY A 349 -13.66 13.97 -4.36
N THR A 350 -12.91 14.23 -3.28
CA THR A 350 -11.46 14.36 -3.32
C THR A 350 -10.73 13.06 -2.92
N GLU A 351 -11.45 11.94 -2.76
CA GLU A 351 -10.89 10.65 -2.32
C GLU A 351 -9.72 10.19 -3.21
N TYR A 352 -9.74 10.59 -4.49
CA TYR A 352 -8.66 10.30 -5.43
C TYR A 352 -7.29 10.87 -5.00
N LEU A 353 -7.23 11.93 -4.18
CA LEU A 353 -5.97 12.49 -3.70
C LEU A 353 -5.18 11.48 -2.84
N ALA A 354 -5.87 10.59 -2.14
CA ALA A 354 -5.28 9.53 -1.34
C ALA A 354 -5.20 8.18 -2.07
N ALA A 355 -5.72 8.08 -3.29
CA ALA A 355 -5.63 6.84 -4.06
C ALA A 355 -4.20 6.62 -4.57
N ASN A 356 -3.66 5.42 -4.36
CA ASN A 356 -2.32 5.07 -4.80
C ASN A 356 -2.20 5.20 -6.33
N PRO A 357 -1.24 6.01 -6.85
CA PRO A 357 -1.12 6.22 -8.27
C PRO A 357 -0.44 5.06 -9.00
N VAL A 358 0.32 4.21 -8.33
CA VAL A 358 1.04 3.08 -8.94
C VAL A 358 0.17 1.82 -8.95
N PHE A 359 -0.37 1.45 -7.78
CA PHE A 359 -1.22 0.28 -7.61
C PHE A 359 -2.69 0.64 -7.83
N VAL A 360 -3.15 0.45 -9.08
CA VAL A 360 -4.53 0.79 -9.47
C VAL A 360 -5.26 -0.50 -9.91
N PRO A 361 -5.98 -1.19 -8.99
CA PRO A 361 -6.50 -2.55 -9.26
C PRO A 361 -7.39 -2.64 -10.51
N ARG A 362 -8.29 -1.66 -10.68
CA ARG A 362 -9.19 -1.58 -11.85
C ARG A 362 -8.44 -1.28 -13.14
N LEU A 363 -7.31 -0.58 -13.10
CA LEU A 363 -6.47 -0.36 -14.28
C LEU A 363 -5.81 -1.67 -14.73
N SER A 364 -5.27 -2.45 -13.79
CA SER A 364 -4.71 -3.78 -14.11
C SER A 364 -5.73 -4.68 -14.81
N GLN A 365 -7.01 -4.64 -14.37
CA GLN A 365 -8.09 -5.37 -15.03
C GLN A 365 -8.35 -4.87 -16.46
N ILE A 366 -8.43 -3.55 -16.67
CA ILE A 366 -8.62 -2.95 -17.99
C ILE A 366 -7.46 -3.32 -18.93
N LEU A 367 -6.21 -3.20 -18.46
CA LEU A 367 -5.02 -3.54 -19.24
C LEU A 367 -5.01 -5.00 -19.67
N ARG A 368 -5.29 -5.94 -18.75
CA ARG A 368 -5.40 -7.38 -19.07
C ARG A 368 -6.49 -7.63 -20.10
N SER A 369 -7.66 -7.00 -19.94
CA SER A 369 -8.81 -7.20 -20.84
C SER A 369 -8.59 -6.65 -22.26
N ALA A 370 -7.67 -5.69 -22.42
CA ALA A 370 -7.34 -5.08 -23.71
C ALA A 370 -6.29 -5.88 -24.50
N VAL A 371 -5.62 -6.87 -23.89
CA VAL A 371 -4.69 -7.75 -24.59
C VAL A 371 -5.48 -8.81 -25.36
N SER A 372 -5.30 -8.85 -26.67
CA SER A 372 -5.92 -9.83 -27.55
C SER A 372 -5.24 -11.19 -27.44
N GLU A 373 -6.06 -12.23 -27.27
CA GLU A 373 -5.63 -13.63 -27.35
C GLU A 373 -5.74 -14.19 -28.78
N ASP A 374 -6.39 -13.47 -29.71
CA ASP A 374 -6.56 -13.90 -31.10
C ASP A 374 -5.21 -13.95 -31.83
N PRO A 375 -4.78 -15.12 -32.34
CA PRO A 375 -3.55 -15.25 -33.14
C PRO A 375 -3.54 -14.40 -34.42
N ASN A 376 -4.70 -14.02 -34.93
CA ASN A 376 -4.85 -13.19 -36.13
C ASN A 376 -5.08 -11.71 -35.80
N PHE A 377 -4.87 -11.30 -34.55
CA PHE A 377 -5.00 -9.90 -34.17
C PHE A 377 -3.97 -9.03 -34.91
N ASP A 378 -4.46 -7.99 -35.57
CA ASP A 378 -3.64 -7.03 -36.31
C ASP A 378 -3.97 -5.62 -35.84
N THR A 379 -2.96 -4.90 -35.38
CA THR A 379 -3.09 -3.50 -34.94
C THR A 379 -3.36 -2.54 -36.11
N GLN A 380 -3.11 -2.97 -37.35
CA GLN A 380 -3.46 -2.23 -38.57
C GLN A 380 -4.92 -2.44 -38.99
N ALA A 381 -5.62 -3.41 -38.39
CA ALA A 381 -7.04 -3.64 -38.67
C ALA A 381 -7.91 -2.46 -38.24
N GLY A 382 -9.08 -2.33 -38.86
CA GLY A 382 -10.06 -1.30 -38.52
C GLY A 382 -10.64 -1.52 -37.13
N ALA A 383 -10.66 -0.48 -36.31
CA ALA A 383 -11.12 -0.54 -34.92
C ALA A 383 -12.64 -0.75 -34.74
N PHE A 384 -13.44 -0.49 -35.78
CA PHE A 384 -14.90 -0.48 -35.66
C PHE A 384 -15.53 -1.73 -36.32
N LYS A 385 -15.99 -2.68 -35.50
CA LYS A 385 -16.65 -3.91 -35.97
C LYS A 385 -18.06 -3.61 -36.50
N GLY A 386 -18.51 -4.34 -37.53
CA GLY A 386 -19.88 -4.29 -38.06
C GLY A 386 -20.19 -3.15 -39.03
N LEU A 387 -19.24 -2.25 -39.27
CA LEU A 387 -19.31 -1.25 -40.34
C LEU A 387 -18.83 -1.90 -41.63
N GLY A 388 -19.76 -2.32 -42.49
CA GLY A 388 -19.43 -2.87 -43.81
C GLY A 388 -18.56 -1.89 -44.61
N SER A 389 -17.68 -2.42 -45.48
CA SER A 389 -16.96 -1.59 -46.44
C SER A 389 -17.96 -0.68 -47.16
N PRO A 390 -17.77 0.65 -47.17
CA PRO A 390 -18.68 1.53 -47.88
C PRO A 390 -18.74 1.08 -49.34
N SER A 391 -19.92 0.71 -49.85
CA SER A 391 -20.12 0.54 -51.29
C SER A 391 -19.64 1.80 -52.00
N ALA A 392 -18.78 1.61 -52.99
CA ALA A 392 -18.03 2.64 -53.71
C ALA A 392 -18.88 3.64 -54.54
N GLU A 393 -20.19 3.68 -54.34
CA GLU A 393 -21.08 4.53 -55.11
C GLU A 393 -21.40 5.81 -54.33
N GLY A 394 -20.77 6.91 -54.74
CA GLY A 394 -21.46 8.20 -54.76
C GLY A 394 -20.89 9.39 -53.97
N GLN A 395 -19.63 9.41 -53.52
CA GLN A 395 -19.03 10.66 -53.02
C GLN A 395 -17.54 10.76 -53.34
N ASP A 396 -17.17 11.84 -54.05
CA ASP A 396 -15.81 12.22 -54.44
C ASP A 396 -15.05 12.75 -53.20
N ASP A 397 -14.64 11.84 -52.33
CA ASP A 397 -13.89 12.18 -51.13
C ASP A 397 -12.44 12.51 -51.50
N ARG A 398 -12.09 13.80 -51.47
CA ARG A 398 -10.76 14.30 -51.85
C ARG A 398 -9.64 13.72 -50.99
N PHE A 399 -9.93 13.26 -49.76
CA PHE A 399 -8.93 12.62 -48.91
C PHE A 399 -8.45 11.27 -49.45
N THR A 400 -9.23 10.62 -50.34
CA THR A 400 -8.79 9.40 -51.04
C THR A 400 -7.55 9.61 -51.93
N THR A 401 -7.26 10.86 -52.31
CA THR A 401 -6.07 11.20 -53.09
C THR A 401 -4.79 11.26 -52.25
N LEU A 402 -4.91 11.31 -50.92
CA LEU A 402 -3.77 11.33 -50.02
C LEU A 402 -3.28 9.91 -49.69
N PRO A 403 -1.95 9.68 -49.67
CA PRO A 403 -1.35 8.49 -49.08
C PRO A 403 -1.85 8.23 -47.65
N LEU A 404 -1.83 6.96 -47.23
CA LEU A 404 -2.31 6.57 -45.90
C LEU A 404 -1.57 7.32 -44.79
N GLU A 405 -0.26 7.51 -44.96
CA GLU A 405 0.62 8.20 -44.03
C GLU A 405 0.17 9.64 -43.75
N LEU A 406 -0.13 10.40 -44.81
CA LEU A 406 -0.61 11.78 -44.67
C LEU A 406 -2.00 11.85 -44.04
N ARG A 407 -2.86 10.85 -44.32
CA ARG A 407 -4.18 10.76 -43.69
C ARG A 407 -4.06 10.52 -42.18
N LEU A 408 -3.15 9.65 -41.77
CA LEU A 408 -2.89 9.35 -40.36
C LEU A 408 -2.21 10.52 -39.65
N GLU A 409 -1.31 11.21 -40.32
CA GLU A 409 -0.67 12.42 -39.82
C GLU A 409 -1.71 13.52 -39.54
N VAL A 410 -2.67 13.74 -40.45
CA VAL A 410 -3.79 14.66 -40.22
C VAL A 410 -4.55 14.29 -38.94
N LEU A 411 -4.85 13.00 -38.72
CA LEU A 411 -5.53 12.55 -37.50
C LEU A 411 -4.71 12.80 -36.23
N GLY A 412 -3.38 12.79 -36.32
CA GLY A 412 -2.47 13.07 -35.20
C GLY A 412 -2.57 14.50 -34.67
N TYR A 413 -3.06 15.45 -35.48
CA TYR A 413 -3.28 16.85 -35.08
C TYR A 413 -4.70 17.14 -34.61
N LEU A 414 -5.61 16.16 -34.65
CA LEU A 414 -7.01 16.35 -34.31
C LEU A 414 -7.33 15.84 -32.91
N ASP A 415 -8.30 16.50 -32.28
CA ASP A 415 -8.89 16.10 -31.02
C ASP A 415 -9.88 14.95 -31.26
N PRO A 416 -10.20 14.12 -30.24
CA PRO A 416 -11.15 13.02 -30.40
C PRO A 416 -12.52 13.44 -30.97
N LYS A 417 -12.98 14.65 -30.62
CA LYS A 417 -14.24 15.24 -31.13
C LYS A 417 -14.15 15.55 -32.62
N ASP A 418 -13.04 16.10 -33.08
CA ASP A 418 -12.84 16.45 -34.47
C ASP A 418 -12.59 15.21 -35.33
N ILE A 419 -11.93 14.20 -34.78
CA ILE A 419 -11.84 12.88 -35.40
C ILE A 419 -13.24 12.29 -35.58
N ALA A 420 -14.10 12.31 -34.55
CA ALA A 420 -15.46 11.82 -34.65
C ALA A 420 -16.28 12.57 -35.73
N ASN A 421 -16.16 13.90 -35.78
CA ASN A 421 -16.80 14.72 -36.82
C ASN A 421 -16.25 14.41 -38.22
N LEU A 422 -14.94 14.26 -38.35
CA LEU A 422 -14.27 13.92 -39.60
C LEU A 422 -14.78 12.57 -40.13
N ARG A 423 -14.89 11.57 -39.25
CA ARG A 423 -15.47 10.25 -39.57
C ARG A 423 -16.90 10.31 -40.08
N LEU A 424 -17.71 11.26 -39.61
CA LEU A 424 -19.08 11.47 -40.08
C LEU A 424 -19.13 12.21 -41.42
N SER A 425 -18.17 13.11 -41.65
CA SER A 425 -18.10 13.95 -42.86
C SER A 425 -17.38 13.32 -44.05
N SER A 426 -16.46 12.37 -43.81
CA SER A 426 -15.59 11.75 -44.82
C SER A 426 -15.53 10.25 -44.63
N ARG A 427 -15.90 9.51 -45.68
CA ARG A 427 -15.89 8.04 -45.70
C ARG A 427 -14.47 7.48 -45.65
N THR A 428 -13.46 8.25 -46.08
CA THR A 428 -12.05 7.85 -46.01
C THR A 428 -11.58 7.55 -44.59
N PHE A 429 -12.15 8.23 -43.59
CA PHE A 429 -11.80 8.05 -42.17
C PHE A 429 -12.75 7.12 -41.42
N TYR A 430 -13.74 6.53 -42.08
CA TYR A 430 -14.81 5.78 -41.41
C TYR A 430 -14.27 4.62 -40.55
N GLN A 431 -13.28 3.89 -41.09
CA GLN A 431 -12.44 2.94 -40.39
C GLN A 431 -11.09 3.56 -40.07
N LEU A 432 -10.66 3.42 -38.82
CA LEU A 432 -9.34 3.86 -38.37
C LEU A 432 -8.56 2.65 -37.87
N PRO A 433 -7.24 2.56 -38.16
CA PRO A 433 -6.40 1.49 -37.63
C PRO A 433 -6.35 1.50 -36.11
N ILE A 434 -6.40 0.32 -35.48
CA ILE A 434 -6.34 0.18 -34.00
C ILE A 434 -5.11 0.87 -33.42
N TYR A 435 -3.95 0.76 -34.06
CA TYR A 435 -2.70 1.35 -33.54
C TYR A 435 -2.76 2.87 -33.37
N LEU A 436 -3.66 3.57 -34.08
CA LEU A 436 -3.81 5.02 -33.95
C LEU A 436 -4.15 5.44 -32.51
N TRP A 437 -4.89 4.62 -31.77
CA TRP A 437 -5.19 4.93 -30.37
C TRP A 437 -3.98 4.88 -29.45
N ARG A 438 -2.92 4.16 -29.84
CA ARG A 438 -1.65 4.19 -29.11
C ARG A 438 -1.04 5.59 -29.12
N THR A 439 -1.10 6.29 -30.26
CA THR A 439 -0.53 7.64 -30.37
C THR A 439 -1.33 8.64 -29.54
N PHE A 440 -2.66 8.50 -29.50
CA PHE A 440 -3.52 9.31 -28.62
C PHE A 440 -3.24 9.05 -27.14
N ILE A 441 -3.07 7.78 -26.75
CA ILE A 441 -2.72 7.45 -25.36
C ILE A 441 -1.38 8.08 -24.98
N GLN A 442 -0.35 7.94 -25.81
CA GLN A 442 0.98 8.49 -25.51
C GLN A 442 0.99 10.03 -25.46
N ARG A 443 0.17 10.68 -26.30
CA ARG A 443 0.04 12.16 -26.34
C ARG A 443 -0.81 12.70 -25.20
N ASP A 444 -2.00 12.13 -24.99
CA ASP A 444 -3.04 12.68 -24.12
C ASP A 444 -2.98 12.10 -22.69
N MET A 445 -2.36 10.94 -22.52
CA MET A 445 -2.19 10.24 -21.24
C MET A 445 -0.74 9.75 -21.07
N PRO A 446 0.27 10.64 -21.10
CA PRO A 446 1.67 10.24 -20.95
C PRO A 446 1.95 9.55 -19.61
N TRP A 447 1.13 9.79 -18.58
CA TRP A 447 1.18 9.08 -17.30
C TRP A 447 0.72 7.61 -17.36
N LEU A 448 0.18 7.12 -18.47
CA LEU A 448 -0.11 5.70 -18.67
C LEU A 448 1.15 4.96 -19.18
N TRP A 449 2.16 4.92 -18.32
CA TRP A 449 3.50 4.43 -18.66
C TRP A 449 3.58 2.95 -18.99
N GLU A 450 2.59 2.14 -18.60
CA GLU A 450 2.51 0.72 -18.97
C GLU A 450 2.57 0.52 -20.49
N THR A 451 2.23 1.56 -21.26
CA THR A 451 2.14 1.54 -22.73
C THR A 451 3.44 1.92 -23.46
N TRP A 452 4.43 2.45 -22.74
CA TRP A 452 5.69 2.94 -23.33
C TRP A 452 6.94 2.66 -22.48
N SER A 453 6.78 2.22 -21.23
CA SER A 453 7.86 1.87 -20.31
C SER A 453 7.79 0.38 -19.95
N ASP A 454 8.95 -0.26 -19.87
CA ASP A 454 9.16 -1.61 -19.32
C ASP A 454 9.67 -1.57 -17.87
N GLN A 455 9.83 -0.37 -17.30
CA GLN A 455 10.41 -0.19 -15.99
C GLN A 455 9.44 -0.66 -14.90
N LYS A 456 9.92 -1.59 -14.06
CA LYS A 456 9.27 -1.98 -12.81
C LYS A 456 9.02 -0.77 -11.90
N PRO A 457 8.01 -0.84 -11.02
CA PRO A 457 7.87 0.14 -9.94
C PRO A 457 9.13 0.25 -9.09
N TYR A 458 9.33 1.44 -8.54
CA TYR A 458 10.31 1.70 -7.52
C TYR A 458 10.23 0.69 -6.35
N LEU A 459 11.37 0.13 -5.95
CA LEU A 459 11.47 -0.96 -4.97
C LEU A 459 10.68 -0.69 -3.68
N TRP A 460 10.92 0.46 -3.06
CA TRP A 460 10.30 0.81 -1.78
C TRP A 460 8.83 1.22 -1.89
N SER A 461 8.27 1.30 -3.11
CA SER A 461 6.82 1.39 -3.29
C SER A 461 6.12 0.03 -3.16
N MET A 462 6.85 -1.08 -3.31
CA MET A 462 6.33 -2.44 -3.22
C MET A 462 6.41 -3.02 -1.81
N VAL A 463 7.33 -2.51 -0.99
CA VAL A 463 7.51 -2.91 0.42
C VAL A 463 6.58 -2.11 1.32
N THR A 464 5.95 -2.77 2.29
CA THR A 464 5.08 -2.11 3.28
C THR A 464 5.80 -1.92 4.61
N VAL A 465 5.48 -0.85 5.35
CA VAL A 465 6.04 -0.64 6.70
C VAL A 465 5.58 -1.74 7.65
N GLU A 466 4.36 -2.24 7.48
CA GLU A 466 3.84 -3.36 8.28
C GLU A 466 4.71 -4.62 8.13
N ALA A 467 5.05 -5.00 6.89
CA ALA A 467 5.94 -6.13 6.64
C ALA A 467 7.32 -5.94 7.30
N LEU A 468 7.86 -4.71 7.27
CA LEU A 468 9.13 -4.38 7.93
C LEU A 468 9.03 -4.42 9.47
N LYS A 469 7.91 -3.98 10.04
CA LYS A 469 7.63 -4.05 11.48
C LYS A 469 7.52 -5.50 11.95
N MET A 470 6.81 -6.34 11.19
CA MET A 470 6.70 -7.77 11.44
C MET A 470 8.08 -8.44 11.41
N GLU A 471 8.87 -8.16 10.36
CA GLU A 471 10.22 -8.69 10.25
C GLU A 471 11.11 -8.25 11.40
N LYS A 472 11.08 -6.97 11.81
CA LYS A 472 11.84 -6.47 12.97
C LYS A 472 11.40 -7.15 14.28
N ALA A 473 10.12 -7.47 14.44
CA ALA A 473 9.62 -8.21 15.60
C ALA A 473 10.09 -9.67 15.58
N GLU A 474 10.03 -10.34 14.43
CA GLU A 474 10.56 -11.70 14.25
C GLU A 474 12.08 -11.77 14.44
N GLU A 475 12.82 -10.77 13.94
CA GLU A 475 14.26 -10.62 14.15
C GLU A 475 14.58 -10.56 15.64
N LYS A 476 13.82 -9.77 16.42
CA LYS A 476 14.02 -9.66 17.85
C LYS A 476 13.84 -11.00 18.56
N VAL A 477 12.77 -11.74 18.24
CA VAL A 477 12.52 -13.08 18.79
C VAL A 477 13.65 -14.03 18.38
N PHE A 478 14.03 -14.01 17.11
CA PHE A 478 15.13 -14.82 16.58
C PHE A 478 16.44 -14.55 17.30
N VAL A 479 16.82 -13.29 17.52
CA VAL A 479 18.04 -12.90 18.25
C VAL A 479 18.00 -13.35 19.70
N GLU A 480 16.85 -13.27 20.37
CA GLU A 480 16.67 -13.75 21.74
C GLU A 480 16.91 -15.28 21.83
N GLU A 481 16.33 -16.04 20.92
CA GLU A 481 16.55 -17.49 20.80
C GLU A 481 18.01 -17.82 20.44
N PHE A 482 18.59 -17.12 19.47
CA PHE A 482 19.97 -17.33 19.02
C PHE A 482 20.97 -17.08 20.15
N ASN A 483 20.72 -16.07 20.98
CA ASN A 483 21.54 -15.77 22.16
C ASN A 483 21.42 -16.83 23.27
N LEU A 484 20.28 -17.52 23.37
CA LEU A 484 20.14 -18.66 24.27
C LEU A 484 21.04 -19.82 23.81
N TYR A 485 20.92 -20.22 22.54
CA TYR A 485 21.76 -21.29 21.97
C TYR A 485 23.25 -20.91 21.98
N ARG A 486 23.60 -19.66 21.71
CA ARG A 486 24.98 -19.16 21.78
C ARG A 486 25.59 -19.35 23.17
N ARG A 487 24.80 -19.19 24.24
CA ARG A 487 25.27 -19.46 25.62
C ARG A 487 25.54 -20.94 25.82
N VAL A 488 24.60 -21.80 25.43
CA VAL A 488 24.74 -23.27 25.53
C VAL A 488 25.94 -23.77 24.73
N ILE A 489 26.10 -23.35 23.48
CA ILE A 489 27.22 -23.75 22.61
C ILE A 489 28.55 -23.28 23.19
N ARG A 490 28.62 -22.06 23.75
CA ARG A 490 29.85 -21.56 24.37
C ARG A 490 30.27 -22.39 25.59
N GLU A 491 29.30 -22.86 26.39
CA GLU A 491 29.55 -23.60 27.63
C GLU A 491 29.81 -25.10 27.37
N GLU A 492 29.01 -25.72 26.50
CA GLU A 492 28.97 -27.17 26.31
C GLU A 492 29.70 -27.64 25.03
N MET A 493 29.83 -26.81 23.99
CA MET A 493 30.39 -27.19 22.67
C MET A 493 31.22 -26.05 22.03
N PRO A 494 32.29 -25.56 22.69
CA PRO A 494 33.01 -24.36 22.27
C PRO A 494 33.64 -24.47 20.87
N GLU A 495 33.97 -25.68 20.42
CA GLU A 495 34.51 -25.94 19.08
C GLU A 495 33.53 -25.60 17.94
N LEU A 496 32.24 -25.47 18.24
CA LEU A 496 31.19 -25.12 17.27
C LEU A 496 30.86 -23.63 17.27
N LEU A 497 31.42 -22.84 18.18
CA LEU A 497 31.06 -21.43 18.37
C LEU A 497 31.32 -20.58 17.12
N ASP A 498 32.45 -20.78 16.44
CA ASP A 498 32.79 -20.02 15.24
C ASP A 498 31.85 -20.34 14.07
N MET A 499 31.46 -21.61 13.94
CA MET A 499 30.47 -22.05 12.95
C MET A 499 29.10 -21.43 13.23
N TRP A 500 28.68 -21.42 14.49
CA TRP A 500 27.43 -20.80 14.94
C TRP A 500 27.40 -19.30 14.64
N LEU A 501 28.46 -18.56 14.98
CA LEU A 501 28.58 -17.13 14.70
C LEU A 501 28.59 -16.83 13.20
N GLY A 502 29.21 -17.69 12.40
CA GLY A 502 29.18 -17.59 10.93
C GLY A 502 27.77 -17.78 10.36
N ALA A 503 27.02 -18.76 10.89
CA ALA A 503 25.64 -18.99 10.50
C ALA A 503 24.70 -17.88 10.94
N GLU A 504 24.85 -17.35 12.17
CA GLU A 504 24.12 -16.18 12.68
C GLU A 504 24.17 -15.04 11.68
N ARG A 505 25.40 -14.61 11.35
CA ARG A 505 25.66 -13.51 10.44
C ARG A 505 25.03 -13.76 9.07
N SER A 506 25.26 -14.96 8.50
CA SER A 506 24.72 -15.32 7.19
C SER A 506 23.19 -15.36 7.16
N ILE A 507 22.52 -15.72 8.25
CA ILE A 507 21.06 -15.71 8.32
C ILE A 507 20.58 -14.27 8.41
N MET A 508 21.12 -13.49 9.36
CA MET A 508 20.71 -12.10 9.61
C MET A 508 20.88 -11.22 8.36
N ASP A 509 22.03 -11.32 7.68
CA ASP A 509 22.31 -10.54 6.46
C ASP A 509 21.27 -10.83 5.35
N ARG A 510 20.69 -12.03 5.30
CA ARG A 510 19.74 -12.44 4.25
C ARG A 510 18.27 -12.20 4.59
N ARG A 511 17.92 -11.80 5.82
CA ARG A 511 16.51 -11.68 6.25
C ARG A 511 15.80 -10.55 5.51
N VAL A 512 16.39 -9.35 5.52
CA VAL A 512 15.84 -8.15 4.88
C VAL A 512 15.71 -8.36 3.36
N ASP A 513 16.74 -8.91 2.72
CA ASP A 513 16.69 -9.23 1.28
C ASP A 513 15.58 -10.20 0.91
N LYS A 514 15.37 -11.24 1.71
CA LYS A 514 14.29 -12.21 1.51
C LYS A 514 12.92 -11.54 1.64
N LEU A 515 12.73 -10.69 2.65
CA LEU A 515 11.50 -9.93 2.84
C LEU A 515 11.22 -9.01 1.64
N ILE A 516 12.22 -8.22 1.23
CA ILE A 516 12.11 -7.29 0.09
C ILE A 516 11.76 -8.06 -1.18
N THR A 517 12.44 -9.17 -1.45
CA THR A 517 12.18 -10.03 -2.62
C THR A 517 10.77 -10.62 -2.60
N GLN A 518 10.28 -11.03 -1.42
CA GLN A 518 8.92 -11.53 -1.25
C GLN A 518 7.89 -10.43 -1.53
N CYS A 519 8.06 -9.25 -0.93
CA CYS A 519 7.18 -8.10 -1.14
C CYS A 519 7.14 -7.68 -2.62
N GLU A 520 8.29 -7.64 -3.29
CA GLU A 520 8.37 -7.37 -4.73
C GLU A 520 7.58 -8.43 -5.52
N SER A 521 7.80 -9.72 -5.25
CA SER A 521 7.11 -10.80 -5.96
C SER A 521 5.59 -10.74 -5.82
N GLU A 522 5.10 -10.43 -4.62
CA GLU A 522 3.67 -10.30 -4.34
C GLU A 522 3.07 -9.08 -5.04
N ALA A 523 3.71 -7.91 -4.91
CA ALA A 523 3.26 -6.69 -5.57
C ALA A 523 3.21 -6.82 -7.10
N LEU A 524 4.20 -7.50 -7.70
CA LEU A 524 4.24 -7.76 -9.14
C LEU A 524 3.19 -8.78 -9.61
N LYS A 525 2.58 -9.61 -8.75
CA LYS A 525 1.47 -10.48 -9.20
C LYS A 525 0.20 -9.67 -9.47
N GLU A 526 -0.03 -8.63 -8.68
CA GLU A 526 -1.24 -7.80 -8.73
C GLU A 526 -1.17 -6.75 -9.84
N LEU A 527 0.03 -6.23 -10.10
CA LEU A 527 0.27 -5.15 -11.04
C LEU A 527 0.39 -5.63 -12.50
N VAL A 528 -0.04 -4.77 -13.43
CA VAL A 528 0.40 -4.83 -14.83
C VAL A 528 1.29 -3.60 -15.05
N TRP A 529 2.60 -3.79 -15.15
CA TRP A 529 3.55 -2.68 -15.32
C TRP A 529 4.07 -2.52 -16.75
N THR A 530 3.79 -3.50 -17.61
CA THR A 530 4.09 -3.44 -19.04
C THR A 530 3.08 -4.26 -19.81
N VAL A 531 2.77 -3.83 -21.03
CA VAL A 531 1.82 -4.52 -21.91
C VAL A 531 2.43 -4.73 -23.30
N PRO A 532 2.21 -5.89 -23.96
CA PRO A 532 2.81 -6.21 -25.24
C PRO A 532 2.20 -5.36 -26.37
N PRO A 533 2.94 -4.42 -26.99
CA PRO A 533 2.35 -3.41 -27.88
C PRO A 533 1.61 -3.98 -29.10
N GLU A 534 2.09 -5.12 -29.60
CA GLU A 534 1.57 -5.80 -30.79
C GLU A 534 0.25 -6.53 -30.54
N LYS A 535 -0.06 -6.88 -29.28
CA LYS A 535 -1.25 -7.64 -28.92
C LYS A 535 -2.34 -6.78 -28.30
N ILE A 536 -2.10 -5.50 -28.06
CA ILE A 536 -3.06 -4.63 -27.40
C ILE A 536 -4.06 -4.09 -28.41
N ASN A 537 -5.34 -4.25 -28.08
CA ASN A 537 -6.40 -3.47 -28.68
C ASN A 537 -6.42 -2.05 -28.11
N TRP A 538 -5.63 -1.16 -28.70
CA TRP A 538 -5.48 0.22 -28.25
C TRP A 538 -6.80 1.01 -28.25
N TYR A 539 -7.71 0.70 -29.19
CA TYR A 539 -9.04 1.31 -29.22
C TYR A 539 -9.88 0.92 -28.01
N GLN A 540 -9.88 -0.37 -27.66
CA GLN A 540 -10.58 -0.87 -26.48
C GLN A 540 -9.97 -0.27 -25.22
N LEU A 541 -8.64 -0.28 -25.07
CA LEU A 541 -7.94 0.32 -23.94
C LEU A 541 -8.34 1.78 -23.72
N TYR A 542 -8.24 2.61 -24.77
CA TYR A 542 -8.61 4.02 -24.70
C TYR A 542 -10.09 4.19 -24.31
N SER A 543 -10.98 3.43 -24.94
CA SER A 543 -12.42 3.51 -24.70
C SER A 543 -12.79 3.10 -23.27
N ASP A 544 -12.15 2.06 -22.75
CA ASP A 544 -12.45 1.54 -21.42
C ASP A 544 -11.87 2.44 -20.33
N ILE A 545 -10.70 3.05 -20.53
CA ILE A 545 -10.22 4.12 -19.64
C ILE A 545 -11.18 5.30 -19.63
N ALA A 546 -11.58 5.80 -20.81
CA ALA A 546 -12.47 6.96 -20.92
C ALA A 546 -13.84 6.70 -20.26
N ARG A 547 -14.43 5.51 -20.47
CA ARG A 547 -15.71 5.12 -19.85
C ARG A 547 -15.63 4.97 -18.34
N ASN A 548 -14.49 4.52 -17.82
CA ASN A 548 -14.31 4.21 -16.41
C ASN A 548 -13.53 5.31 -15.65
N TRP A 549 -13.25 6.45 -16.26
CA TRP A 549 -12.38 7.50 -15.70
C TRP A 549 -12.75 7.92 -14.28
N SER A 550 -14.04 8.13 -13.99
CA SER A 550 -14.53 8.54 -12.66
C SER A 550 -14.23 7.51 -11.56
N SER A 551 -14.07 6.24 -11.93
CA SER A 551 -13.78 5.15 -11.01
C SER A 551 -12.29 4.78 -10.93
N LEU A 552 -11.45 5.35 -11.78
CA LEU A 552 -10.01 5.10 -11.82
C LEU A 552 -9.27 6.12 -10.95
N LYS A 553 -9.60 6.16 -9.65
CA LYS A 553 -9.10 7.20 -8.72
C LYS A 553 -7.58 7.28 -8.68
N GLY A 554 -6.88 6.15 -8.58
CA GLY A 554 -5.42 6.10 -8.63
C GLY A 554 -4.85 6.66 -9.94
N LEU A 555 -5.49 6.38 -11.08
CA LEU A 555 -5.07 6.95 -12.38
C LEU A 555 -5.36 8.45 -12.49
N LYS A 556 -6.47 8.93 -11.90
CA LYS A 556 -6.78 10.36 -11.77
C LYS A 556 -5.70 11.04 -10.91
N ASN A 557 -5.32 10.45 -9.78
CA ASN A 557 -4.24 10.96 -8.93
C ASN A 557 -2.91 10.97 -9.67
N ARG A 558 -2.59 9.89 -10.40
CA ARG A 558 -1.39 9.78 -11.21
C ARG A 558 -1.29 10.89 -12.26
N SER A 559 -2.40 11.19 -12.96
CA SER A 559 -2.46 12.29 -13.93
C SER A 559 -2.17 13.64 -13.28
N ARG A 560 -2.75 13.91 -12.11
CA ARG A 560 -2.50 15.12 -11.33
C ARG A 560 -1.04 15.23 -10.89
N ILE A 561 -0.50 14.17 -10.28
CA ILE A 561 0.89 14.14 -9.80
C ILE A 561 1.85 14.33 -10.97
N TRP A 562 1.60 13.69 -12.10
CA TRP A 562 2.38 13.89 -13.32
C TRP A 562 2.44 15.35 -13.76
N GLN A 563 1.31 16.07 -13.71
CA GLN A 563 1.28 17.49 -14.03
C GLN A 563 2.04 18.34 -13.01
N TYR A 564 1.89 18.02 -11.72
CA TYR A 564 2.60 18.72 -10.65
C TYR A 564 4.12 18.51 -10.73
N GLU A 565 4.58 17.28 -10.90
CA GLU A 565 6.01 16.98 -11.00
C GLU A 565 6.62 17.45 -12.32
N ARG A 566 5.81 17.62 -13.40
CA ARG A 566 6.26 18.26 -14.64
C ARG A 566 6.83 19.65 -14.38
N TYR A 567 6.23 20.42 -13.48
CA TYR A 567 6.75 21.73 -13.06
C TYR A 567 8.16 21.61 -12.45
N ILE A 568 8.38 20.61 -11.59
CA ILE A 568 9.68 20.35 -10.96
C ILE A 568 10.71 19.98 -12.04
N ILE A 569 10.33 19.12 -12.98
CA ILE A 569 11.19 18.71 -14.10
C ILE A 569 11.56 19.90 -14.99
N ASP A 570 10.61 20.77 -15.33
CA ASP A 570 10.88 21.97 -16.11
C ASP A 570 11.81 22.95 -15.38
N TRP A 571 11.66 23.07 -14.06
CA TRP A 571 12.57 23.84 -13.21
C TRP A 571 14.00 23.28 -13.27
N ILE A 572 14.16 21.97 -13.11
CA ILE A 572 15.46 21.28 -13.16
C ILE A 572 16.10 21.47 -14.54
N GLY A 573 15.32 21.30 -15.61
CA GLY A 573 15.76 21.48 -17.00
C GLY A 573 16.37 22.86 -17.26
N LYS A 574 15.67 23.93 -16.82
CA LYS A 574 16.15 25.31 -16.95
C LYS A 574 17.47 25.53 -16.20
N HIS A 575 17.57 25.07 -14.96
CA HIS A 575 18.78 25.25 -14.14
C HIS A 575 19.97 24.44 -14.67
N ARG A 576 19.73 23.26 -15.27
CA ARG A 576 20.76 22.48 -15.97
C ARG A 576 21.32 23.25 -17.17
N GLU A 577 20.45 23.87 -17.97
CA GLU A 577 20.86 24.67 -19.14
C GLU A 577 21.66 25.92 -18.72
N GLU A 578 21.22 26.63 -17.70
CA GLU A 578 21.94 27.80 -17.16
C GLU A 578 23.34 27.43 -16.66
N LYS A 579 23.48 26.35 -15.89
CA LYS A 579 24.79 25.84 -15.43
C LYS A 579 25.69 25.46 -16.61
N ARG A 580 25.14 24.82 -17.65
CA ARG A 580 25.90 24.51 -18.88
C ARG A 580 26.41 25.78 -19.56
N LEU A 581 25.57 26.79 -19.72
CA LEU A 581 25.95 28.07 -20.32
C LEU A 581 27.00 28.84 -19.50
N GLN A 582 26.91 28.82 -18.17
CA GLN A 582 27.91 29.44 -17.29
C GLN A 582 29.28 28.75 -17.41
N ASN A 583 29.30 27.41 -17.41
CA ASN A 583 30.53 26.65 -17.58
C ASN A 583 31.17 26.91 -18.94
N SER A 584 30.39 26.93 -20.03
CA SER A 584 30.90 27.26 -21.37
C SER A 584 31.50 28.66 -21.47
N LYS A 585 30.98 29.63 -20.71
CA LYS A 585 31.55 30.99 -20.63
C LYS A 585 32.88 31.03 -19.88
N MET A 586 33.04 30.22 -18.82
CA MET A 586 34.31 30.10 -18.08
C MET A 586 35.41 29.41 -18.87
N PHE A 587 35.09 28.47 -19.77
CA PHE A 587 36.09 27.81 -20.63
C PHE A 587 36.43 28.60 -21.90
N ALA A 588 35.65 29.62 -22.24
CA ALA A 588 35.89 30.51 -23.37
C ALA A 588 36.66 31.80 -23.01
N SER A 589 36.86 32.06 -21.71
CA SER A 589 37.70 33.12 -21.15
C SER A 589 39.04 32.56 -20.69
#